data_AF-A0A355R6U7-F1
#
_entry.id   AF-A0A355R6U7-F1
#
_cell.length_a   1.000
_cell.length_b   1.000
_cell.length_c   1.000
_cell.angle_alpha   90.00
_cell.angle_beta   90.00
_cell.angle_gamma   90.00
#
_symmetry.space_group_name_H-M   'P 1'
#
loop_
_entity.id
_entity.type
_entity.pdbx_description
1 polymer ?
#
loop_
_entity_poly.entity_id
_entity_poly.type
_entity_poly.pdbx_seq_one_letter_code
_entity_poly.pdbx_strand_id
1 'polypeptide(L)'
;TNTGNANAGTGAPGLAAAERTCAKLAELAGVPAESVLPFSTGVIGEPLPVEKIEGALQAALDNLSENNWAEAATGIMTTDTLPKGASRQFQHDGVTVTVTGIS
;
A
#
# COMPACT_ATOMS: atom_id res chain seq x y z
N THR A 1 -2.98 6.33 9.87
CA THR A 1 -2.41 6.10 8.53
C THR A 1 -1.51 4.90 8.66
N ASN A 2 -1.30 4.14 7.58
CA ASN A 2 -0.33 3.04 7.61
C ASN A 2 1.09 3.64 7.62
N THR A 3 1.41 4.43 6.60
CA THR A 3 2.60 5.27 6.57
C THR A 3 2.68 6.19 7.79
N GLY A 4 3.86 6.21 8.41
CA GLY A 4 4.13 6.80 9.73
C GLY A 4 4.24 5.76 10.85
N ASN A 5 3.75 4.53 10.63
CA ASN A 5 3.86 3.41 11.57
C ASN A 5 4.46 2.19 10.84
N ALA A 6 5.56 1.65 11.36
CA ALA A 6 6.25 0.52 10.73
C ALA A 6 5.60 -0.84 11.02
N ASN A 7 4.72 -0.92 12.02
CA ASN A 7 4.24 -2.17 12.62
C ASN A 7 5.37 -3.17 12.91
N ALA A 8 6.53 -2.63 13.35
CA ALA A 8 7.71 -3.40 13.67
C ALA A 8 7.90 -3.42 15.19
N GLY A 9 8.39 -4.55 15.73
CA GLY A 9 8.58 -4.70 17.18
C GLY A 9 7.29 -4.81 17.99
N THR A 10 6.15 -5.11 17.34
CA THR A 10 4.80 -5.15 17.93
C THR A 10 4.32 -6.58 18.27
N GLY A 11 5.10 -7.60 17.93
CA GLY A 11 4.82 -9.01 18.28
C GLY A 11 3.54 -9.59 17.65
N ALA A 12 2.95 -10.58 18.31
CA ALA A 12 1.73 -11.24 17.84
C ALA A 12 0.54 -10.27 17.58
N PRO A 13 0.30 -9.22 18.40
CA PRO A 13 -0.71 -8.22 18.09
C PRO A 13 -0.47 -7.49 16.77
N GLY A 14 0.80 -7.17 16.45
CA GLY A 14 1.16 -6.53 15.19
C GLY A 14 0.95 -7.42 13.97
N LEU A 15 1.28 -8.71 14.10
CA LEU A 15 1.02 -9.71 13.06
C LEU A 15 -0.49 -9.83 12.79
N ALA A 16 -1.29 -10.02 13.84
CA ALA A 16 -2.74 -10.11 13.72
C ALA A 16 -3.36 -8.83 13.13
N ALA A 17 -2.81 -7.65 13.47
CA ALA A 17 -3.23 -6.38 12.88
C ALA A 17 -2.94 -6.32 11.37
N ALA A 18 -1.75 -6.74 10.93
CA ALA A 18 -1.41 -6.80 9.50
C ALA A 18 -2.33 -7.77 8.75
N GLU A 19 -2.49 -9.00 9.26
CA GLU A 19 -3.38 -10.01 8.69
C GLU A 19 -4.83 -9.51 8.57
N ARG A 20 -5.35 -8.86 9.62
CA ARG A 20 -6.69 -8.27 9.63
C ARG A 20 -6.85 -7.20 8.54
N THR A 21 -5.90 -6.28 8.40
CA THR A 21 -5.98 -5.25 7.35
C THR A 21 -5.91 -5.86 5.93
N CYS A 22 -5.06 -6.87 5.71
CA CYS A 22 -5.00 -7.59 4.44
C CYS A 22 -6.29 -8.34 4.13
N ALA A 23 -6.83 -9.08 5.11
CA ALA A 23 -8.07 -9.82 4.96
C ALA A 23 -9.23 -8.87 4.64
N LYS A 24 -9.29 -7.69 5.28
CA LYS A 24 -10.34 -6.71 4.98
C LYS A 24 -10.23 -6.15 3.57
N LEU A 25 -9.02 -5.81 3.11
CA LEU A 25 -8.82 -5.36 1.74
C LEU A 25 -9.17 -6.45 0.73
N ALA A 26 -8.78 -7.69 1.00
CA ALA A 26 -9.08 -8.84 0.15
C ALA A 26 -10.60 -9.08 0.02
N GLU A 27 -11.34 -9.01 1.13
CA GLU A 27 -12.80 -9.07 1.15
C GLU A 27 -13.43 -7.99 0.24
N LEU A 28 -13.01 -6.73 0.40
CA LEU A 28 -13.54 -5.60 -0.37
C LEU A 28 -13.18 -5.69 -1.86
N ALA A 29 -11.98 -6.17 -2.19
CA ALA A 29 -11.49 -6.31 -3.56
C ALA A 29 -11.95 -7.61 -4.25
N GLY A 30 -12.57 -8.55 -3.51
CA GLY A 30 -13.02 -9.82 -4.06
C GLY A 30 -11.88 -10.76 -4.47
N VAL A 31 -10.75 -10.72 -3.77
CA VAL A 31 -9.55 -11.53 -4.05
C VAL A 31 -9.17 -12.40 -2.85
N PRO A 32 -8.35 -13.45 -3.04
CA PRO A 32 -7.78 -14.21 -1.92
C PRO A 32 -6.86 -13.33 -1.07
N ALA A 33 -6.82 -13.58 0.25
CA ALA A 33 -6.01 -12.79 1.19
C ALA A 33 -4.51 -12.84 0.88
N GLU A 34 -4.02 -13.98 0.40
CA GLU A 34 -2.64 -14.19 -0.03
C GLU A 34 -2.23 -13.35 -1.25
N SER A 35 -3.19 -12.74 -1.95
CA SER A 35 -2.92 -11.80 -3.05
C SER A 35 -2.66 -10.37 -2.56
N VAL A 36 -2.82 -10.10 -1.27
CA VAL A 36 -2.62 -8.78 -0.66
C VAL A 36 -1.34 -8.79 0.18
N LEU A 37 -0.31 -8.08 -0.28
CA LEU A 37 0.97 -7.98 0.41
C LEU A 37 1.04 -6.69 1.24
N PRO A 38 1.14 -6.76 2.59
CA PRO A 38 1.24 -5.58 3.42
C PRO A 38 2.68 -5.03 3.43
N PHE A 39 2.80 -3.71 3.36
CA PHE A 39 4.03 -2.98 3.65
C PHE A 39 3.70 -1.86 4.62
N SER A 40 4.63 -1.53 5.52
CA SER A 40 4.45 -0.50 6.55
C SER A 40 5.79 0.16 6.82
N THR A 41 5.79 1.47 7.08
CA THR A 41 6.99 2.26 7.28
C THR A 41 6.73 3.41 8.24
N GLY A 42 7.71 3.71 9.11
CA GLY A 42 7.63 4.77 10.11
C GLY A 42 8.11 4.31 11.48
N VAL A 43 7.40 4.71 12.53
CA VAL A 43 7.81 4.48 13.92
C VAL A 43 7.72 2.99 14.28
N ILE A 44 8.73 2.50 15.02
CA ILE A 44 8.82 1.13 15.54
C ILE A 44 8.22 1.07 16.96
N GLY A 45 7.54 -0.02 17.29
CA GLY A 45 6.98 -0.29 18.62
C GLY A 45 5.59 0.28 18.87
N GLU A 46 5.02 1.00 17.90
CA GLU A 46 3.66 1.54 17.99
C GLU A 46 2.63 0.58 17.37
N PRO A 47 1.48 0.36 18.02
CA PRO A 47 0.43 -0.49 17.47
C PRO A 47 -0.17 0.12 16.19
N LEU A 48 -0.43 -0.72 15.19
CA LEU A 48 -1.03 -0.30 13.93
C LEU A 48 -2.48 0.18 14.17
N PRO A 49 -2.91 1.34 13.62
CA PRO A 49 -4.27 1.85 13.81
C PRO A 49 -5.26 1.18 12.85
N VAL A 50 -5.57 -0.09 13.10
CA VAL A 50 -6.32 -0.99 12.19
C VAL A 50 -7.68 -0.40 11.79
N GLU A 51 -8.48 0.07 12.74
CA GLU A 51 -9.84 0.58 12.48
C GLU A 51 -9.82 1.79 11.55
N LYS A 52 -8.79 2.63 11.67
CA LYS A 52 -8.59 3.79 10.78
C LYS A 52 -8.20 3.35 9.37
N ILE A 53 -7.41 2.30 9.25
CA ILE A 53 -7.02 1.74 7.95
C ILE A 53 -8.25 1.12 7.29
N GLU A 54 -8.95 0.21 7.98
CA GLU A 54 -10.16 -0.45 7.47
C GLU A 54 -11.22 0.55 7.01
N GLY A 55 -11.47 1.61 7.79
CA GLY A 55 -12.42 2.66 7.45
C GLY A 55 -12.07 3.47 6.20
N ALA A 56 -10.83 3.42 5.73
CA ALA A 56 -10.37 4.14 4.53
C ALA A 56 -10.27 3.25 3.28
N LEU A 57 -10.31 1.92 3.42
CA LEU A 57 -10.04 1.00 2.31
C LEU A 57 -11.04 1.12 1.16
N GLN A 58 -12.34 1.25 1.46
CA GLN A 58 -13.36 1.37 0.40
C GLN A 58 -13.14 2.65 -0.43
N ALA A 59 -12.90 3.78 0.23
CA ALA A 59 -12.64 5.03 -0.47
C ALA A 59 -11.34 4.97 -1.31
N ALA A 60 -10.33 4.21 -0.88
CA ALA A 60 -9.12 3.98 -1.66
C ALA A 60 -9.41 3.12 -2.91
N LEU A 61 -10.25 2.09 -2.79
CA LEU A 61 -10.69 1.26 -3.92
C LEU A 61 -11.57 2.04 -4.91
N ASP A 62 -12.47 2.88 -4.41
CA ASP A 62 -13.32 3.73 -5.24
C ASP A 62 -12.51 4.78 -6.04
N ASN A 63 -11.28 5.06 -5.59
CA ASN A 63 -10.35 6.02 -6.21
C ASN A 63 -9.25 5.34 -7.05
N LEU A 64 -9.44 4.09 -7.50
CA LEU A 64 -8.50 3.45 -8.42
C LEU A 64 -8.49 4.18 -9.78
N SER A 65 -7.31 4.49 -10.28
CA SER A 65 -7.10 5.18 -11.56
C SER A 65 -5.71 4.87 -12.09
N GLU A 66 -5.61 4.71 -13.42
CA GLU A 66 -4.32 4.49 -14.12
C GLU A 66 -3.31 5.62 -13.88
N ASN A 67 -3.79 6.83 -13.53
CA ASN A 67 -2.97 8.02 -13.36
C ASN A 67 -2.59 8.34 -11.90
N ASN A 68 -3.06 7.57 -10.91
CA ASN A 68 -2.87 7.88 -9.48
C ASN A 68 -1.49 7.47 -8.91
N TRP A 69 -0.48 7.30 -9.77
CA TRP A 69 0.87 6.90 -9.35
C TRP A 69 1.57 7.95 -8.47
N ALA A 70 1.33 9.25 -8.72
CA ALA A 70 1.94 10.32 -7.93
C ALA A 70 1.37 10.40 -6.51
N GLU A 71 0.07 10.19 -6.39
CA GLU A 71 -0.67 10.11 -5.13
C GLU A 71 -0.23 8.87 -4.34
N ALA A 72 -0.08 7.72 -5.01
CA ALA A 72 0.47 6.51 -4.39
C ALA A 72 1.91 6.73 -3.90
N ALA A 73 2.77 7.36 -4.71
CA ALA A 73 4.14 7.69 -4.31
C ALA A 73 4.18 8.62 -3.09
N THR A 74 3.28 9.60 -3.02
CA THR A 74 3.13 10.48 -1.86
C THR A 74 2.64 9.70 -0.63
N GLY A 75 1.72 8.76 -0.84
CA GLY A 75 1.12 7.96 0.22
C GLY A 75 2.10 7.07 0.99
N ILE A 76 3.25 6.71 0.40
CA ILE A 76 4.27 5.84 1.04
C ILE A 76 5.43 6.61 1.68
N MET A 77 5.49 7.94 1.52
CA MET A 77 6.59 8.77 2.04
C MET A 77 6.61 8.84 3.57
N THR A 78 7.80 8.83 4.15
CA THR A 78 8.00 9.10 5.59
C THR A 78 8.75 10.40 5.82
N THR A 79 10.07 10.35 5.92
CA THR A 79 10.94 11.53 6.04
C THR A 79 11.40 12.06 4.68
N ASP A 80 10.94 11.44 3.61
CA ASP A 80 11.18 11.85 2.23
C ASP A 80 10.75 13.30 2.02
N THR A 81 11.54 14.07 1.29
CA THR A 81 11.22 15.47 0.97
C THR A 81 10.41 15.59 -0.32
N LEU A 82 10.44 14.57 -1.19
CA LEU A 82 9.75 14.52 -2.47
C LEU A 82 9.32 13.07 -2.79
N PRO A 83 8.18 12.86 -3.47
CA PRO A 83 7.79 11.55 -3.98
C PRO A 83 8.74 11.12 -5.10
N LYS A 84 8.98 9.80 -5.20
CA LYS A 84 9.86 9.24 -6.23
C LYS A 84 9.08 8.27 -7.10
N GLY A 85 9.25 8.41 -8.42
CA GLY A 85 8.65 7.52 -9.39
C GLY A 85 9.44 7.51 -10.70
N ALA A 86 9.38 6.40 -11.41
CA ALA A 86 9.96 6.25 -12.72
C ALA A 86 9.04 5.42 -13.62
N SER A 87 8.99 5.75 -14.90
CA SER A 87 8.27 4.97 -15.91
C SER A 87 9.12 4.76 -17.15
N ARG A 88 8.98 3.60 -17.78
CA ARG A 88 9.61 3.24 -19.05
C ARG A 88 8.61 2.52 -19.94
N GLN A 89 8.70 2.80 -21.23
CA GLN A 89 7.95 2.11 -22.26
C GLN A 89 8.88 1.42 -23.25
N PHE A 90 8.47 0.25 -23.71
CA PHE A 90 9.17 -0.49 -24.76
C PHE A 90 8.17 -1.32 -25.58
N GLN A 91 8.60 -1.77 -26.76
CA GLN A 91 7.81 -2.63 -27.63
C GLN A 91 8.14 -4.10 -27.38
N HIS A 92 7.13 -4.95 -27.26
CA HIS A 92 7.27 -6.40 -27.19
C HIS A 92 6.14 -7.05 -27.99
N ASP A 93 6.49 -7.87 -28.99
CA ASP A 93 5.53 -8.52 -29.90
C ASP A 93 4.47 -7.56 -30.50
N GLY A 94 4.89 -6.33 -30.83
CA GLY A 94 4.02 -5.29 -31.40
C GLY A 94 3.11 -4.58 -30.39
N VAL A 95 3.27 -4.85 -29.10
CA VAL A 95 2.52 -4.21 -28.00
C VAL A 95 3.43 -3.24 -27.25
N THR A 96 2.93 -2.03 -26.98
CA THR A 96 3.58 -1.08 -26.06
C THR A 96 3.40 -1.57 -24.62
N VAL A 97 4.48 -1.95 -23.96
CA VAL A 97 4.51 -2.31 -22.54
C VAL A 97 4.96 -1.10 -21.73
N THR A 98 4.26 -0.81 -20.62
CA THR A 98 4.63 0.25 -19.67
C THR A 98 5.02 -0.38 -18.34
N VAL A 99 6.20 -0.01 -17.82
CA VAL A 99 6.67 -0.38 -16.49
C VAL A 99 6.81 0.89 -15.67
N THR A 100 6.04 0.99 -14.59
CA THR A 100 6.05 2.12 -13.65
C THR A 100 6.39 1.61 -12.25
N GLY A 101 7.23 2.35 -11.52
CA GLY A 101 7.60 2.03 -10.14
C GLY A 101 7.73 3.30 -9.30
N ILE A 102 7.50 3.16 -7.99
CA ILE A 102 7.60 4.20 -6.96
C ILE A 102 8.44 3.70 -5.78
N SER A 103 9.04 4.61 -5.00
CA SER A 103 9.93 4.24 -3.88
C SER A 103 10.01 5.27 -2.76
#